data_AF-A0A1H2RNY8-F1
#
_entry.id   AF-A0A1H2RNY8-F1
#
_cell.length_a   1.000
_cell.length_b   1.000
_cell.length_c   1.000
_cell.angle_alpha   90.00
_cell.angle_beta   90.00
_cell.angle_gamma   90.00
#
_symmetry.space_group_name_H-M   'P 1'
#
loop_
_entity.id
_entity.type
_entity.pdbx_description
1 polymer ?
#
loop_
_entity_poly.entity_id
_entity_poly.type
_entity_poly.pdbx_seq_one_letter_code
_entity_poly.pdbx_strand_id
1 'polypeptide(L)'
;MEGSTINVDCPYISVMKELLRTTDPTIIAFASALLQGEDIDCFPLDVNMSVLEGGIGIFPRRLMVHDDDYTAATRVLRDNDIPTGLPK
;
A
#
# COMPACT_ATOMS: atom_id res chain seq x y z
N MET A 1 -32.23 18.36 -2.05
CA MET A 1 -32.01 17.11 -1.30
C MET A 1 -30.51 16.92 -1.22
N GLU A 2 -29.92 17.61 -0.25
CA GLU A 2 -28.49 17.70 -0.02
C GLU A 2 -28.01 16.39 0.59
N GLY A 3 -27.40 15.55 -0.25
CA GLY A 3 -26.51 14.49 0.22
C GLY A 3 -25.17 15.12 0.55
N SER A 4 -25.06 15.71 1.73
CA SER A 4 -23.78 16.12 2.31
C SER A 4 -22.94 14.85 2.47
N THR A 5 -22.07 14.59 1.50
CA THR A 5 -20.94 13.71 1.69
C THR A 5 -20.11 14.36 2.78
N ILE A 6 -20.26 13.87 4.01
CA ILE A 6 -19.35 14.19 5.09
C ILE A 6 -17.96 13.70 4.67
N ASN A 7 -17.20 14.54 3.96
CA ASN A 7 -15.76 14.47 3.98
C ASN A 7 -15.39 14.73 5.44
N VAL A 8 -15.26 13.64 6.18
CA VAL A 8 -14.70 13.64 7.52
C VAL A 8 -13.22 13.97 7.39
N ASP A 9 -12.93 15.26 7.17
CA ASP A 9 -11.65 15.87 7.53
C ASP A 9 -11.56 15.80 9.06
N CYS A 10 -11.24 14.62 9.58
CA CYS A 10 -10.94 14.38 10.98
C CYS A 10 -9.41 14.38 11.11
N PRO A 11 -8.79 15.52 11.46
CA PRO A 11 -7.33 15.68 11.41
C PRO A 11 -6.55 14.86 12.46
N TYR A 12 -7.22 13.97 13.22
CA TYR A 12 -6.61 13.19 14.31
C TYR A 12 -6.67 11.68 14.11
N ILE A 13 -7.29 11.19 13.04
CA ILE A 13 -7.26 9.76 12.71
C ILE A 13 -6.59 9.63 11.36
N SER A 14 -5.25 9.65 11.34
CA SER A 14 -4.57 9.18 10.15
C SER A 14 -4.81 7.68 10.00
N VAL A 15 -5.79 7.35 9.17
CA VAL A 15 -6.14 5.98 8.84
C VAL A 15 -5.14 5.48 7.80
N MET A 16 -4.30 4.53 8.20
CA MET A 16 -3.45 3.80 7.25
C MET A 16 -4.30 3.20 6.11
N LYS A 17 -3.92 3.47 4.86
CA LYS A 17 -4.62 3.01 3.66
C LYS A 17 -3.85 1.89 2.95
N GLU A 18 -4.56 0.87 2.46
CA GLU A 18 -3.99 -0.20 1.62
C GLU A 18 -3.66 0.38 0.23
N LEU A 19 -2.38 0.36 -0.14
CA LEU A 19 -1.87 0.91 -1.40
C LEU A 19 -1.69 -0.15 -2.49
N LEU A 20 -1.20 -1.33 -2.10
CA LEU A 20 -0.86 -2.41 -3.01
C LEU A 20 -1.16 -3.74 -2.34
N ARG A 21 -1.78 -4.65 -3.08
CA ARG A 21 -1.97 -6.04 -2.66
C ARG A 21 -1.44 -6.95 -3.76
N THR A 22 -0.48 -7.81 -3.41
CA THR A 22 0.12 -8.75 -4.36
C THR A 22 0.65 -10.00 -3.66
N THR A 23 0.65 -11.13 -4.37
CA THR A 23 1.31 -12.37 -3.94
C THR A 23 2.76 -12.43 -4.40
N ASP A 24 3.19 -11.52 -5.28
CA ASP A 24 4.55 -11.49 -5.80
C ASP A 24 5.49 -10.70 -4.86
N PRO A 25 6.55 -11.34 -4.33
CA PRO A 25 7.47 -10.69 -3.40
C PRO A 25 8.35 -9.61 -4.06
N THR A 26 8.61 -9.71 -5.36
CA THR A 26 9.41 -8.75 -6.12
C THR A 26 8.68 -7.42 -6.25
N ILE A 27 7.38 -7.47 -6.54
CA ILE A 27 6.55 -6.26 -6.64
C ILE A 27 6.51 -5.50 -5.30
N ILE A 28 6.39 -6.19 -4.17
CA ILE A 28 6.44 -5.55 -2.84
C ILE A 28 7.80 -4.88 -2.61
N ALA A 29 8.90 -5.59 -2.85
CA ALA A 29 10.24 -5.04 -2.65
C ALA A 29 10.50 -3.83 -3.55
N PHE A 30 10.06 -3.90 -4.80
CA PHE A 30 10.20 -2.81 -5.77
C PHE A 30 9.36 -1.58 -5.37
N ALA A 31 8.07 -1.78 -5.06
CA ALA A 31 7.19 -0.71 -4.61
C ALA A 31 7.70 -0.04 -3.32
N SER A 32 8.16 -0.82 -2.34
CA SER A 32 8.72 -0.26 -1.10
C SER A 32 9.99 0.55 -1.34
N ALA A 33 10.90 0.06 -2.20
CA ALA A 33 12.12 0.80 -2.52
C ALA A 33 11.82 2.10 -3.28
N LEU A 34 10.85 2.07 -4.20
CA LEU A 34 10.41 3.23 -4.95
C LEU A 34 9.81 4.31 -4.02
N LEU A 35 8.92 3.91 -3.10
CA LEU A 35 8.30 4.84 -2.15
C LEU A 35 9.31 5.42 -1.16
N GLN A 36 10.27 4.62 -0.68
CA GLN A 36 11.37 5.15 0.14
C GLN A 36 12.25 6.15 -0.63
N GLY A 37 12.42 5.98 -1.94
CA GLY A 37 13.13 6.94 -2.77
C GLY A 37 12.44 8.31 -2.87
N GLU A 38 11.12 8.33 -2.70
CA GLU A 38 10.27 9.54 -2.73
C GLU A 38 9.96 10.09 -1.32
N ASP A 39 10.67 9.62 -0.28
CA ASP A 39 10.45 9.98 1.13
C ASP A 39 9.04 9.62 1.64
N ILE A 40 8.42 8.58 1.08
CA ILE A 40 7.09 8.09 1.47
C ILE A 40 7.22 6.88 2.39
N ASP A 41 6.71 7.01 3.62
CA ASP A 41 6.65 5.91 4.57
C ASP A 41 5.62 4.86 4.15
N CYS A 42 6.11 3.64 3.93
CA CYS A 42 5.29 2.50 3.56
C CYS A 42 5.48 1.33 4.54
N PHE A 43 4.37 0.74 4.94
CA PHE A 43 4.30 -0.34 5.92
C PHE A 43 3.88 -1.63 5.23
N PRO A 44 4.82 -2.55 4.98
CA PRO A 44 4.47 -3.86 4.46
C PRO A 44 3.81 -4.68 5.59
N LEU A 45 2.56 -5.07 5.39
CA LEU A 45 1.83 -5.98 6.24
C LEU A 45 2.02 -7.40 5.71
N ASP A 46 2.13 -8.38 6.62
CA ASP A 46 2.27 -9.83 6.30
C ASP A 46 3.69 -10.31 5.91
N VAL A 47 4.76 -9.58 6.29
CA VAL A 47 6.17 -9.99 6.00
C VAL A 47 6.65 -11.14 6.90
N ASN A 48 5.95 -11.43 8.01
CA ASN A 48 6.47 -12.26 9.10
C ASN A 48 5.95 -13.70 9.15
N MET A 49 5.23 -14.22 8.14
CA MET A 49 4.93 -15.67 8.08
C MET A 49 6.11 -16.46 7.48
N SER A 50 7.19 -16.39 8.26
CA SER A 50 8.25 -17.35 8.53
C SER A 50 8.86 -18.14 7.38
N VAL A 51 10.15 -17.87 7.22
CA VAL A 51 11.31 -18.74 6.92
C VAL A 51 11.28 -20.18 7.52
N LEU A 52 10.18 -20.65 8.15
CA LEU A 52 10.20 -21.86 8.99
C LEU A 52 9.92 -23.20 8.27
N GLU A 53 9.25 -23.25 7.12
CA GLU A 53 9.08 -24.53 6.39
C GLU A 53 9.00 -24.34 4.88
N GLY A 54 9.80 -25.09 4.13
CA GLY A 54 9.96 -25.00 2.68
C GLY A 54 8.73 -25.41 1.86
N GLY A 55 7.67 -24.60 1.86
CA GLY A 55 6.46 -24.86 1.10
C GLY A 55 5.74 -23.58 0.69
N ILE A 56 5.96 -23.15 -0.56
CA ILE A 56 5.09 -22.29 -1.37
C ILE A 56 4.44 -21.11 -0.61
N GLY A 57 5.19 -20.02 -0.47
CA GLY A 57 4.74 -18.75 0.12
C GLY A 57 3.73 -17.99 -0.74
N ILE A 58 2.46 -18.41 -0.72
CA ILE A 58 1.34 -17.81 -1.48
C ILE A 58 0.47 -16.90 -0.59
N PHE A 59 0.98 -16.42 0.54
CA PHE A 59 0.22 -15.49 1.37
C PHE A 59 0.22 -14.09 0.74
N PRO A 60 -0.96 -13.46 0.55
CA PRO A 60 -1.07 -12.17 -0.11
C PRO A 60 -0.46 -11.07 0.76
N ARG A 61 0.65 -10.50 0.27
CA ARG A 61 1.35 -9.40 0.90
C ARG A 61 0.68 -8.08 0.56
N ARG A 62 0.70 -7.16 1.51
CA ARG A 62 0.01 -5.88 1.38
C ARG A 62 0.96 -4.77 1.76
N LEU A 63 0.94 -3.68 1.02
CA LEU A 63 1.64 -2.46 1.36
C LEU A 63 0.62 -1.42 1.77
N MET A 64 0.79 -0.86 2.96
CA MET A 64 -0.04 0.22 3.48
C MET A 64 0.78 1.50 3.55
N VAL A 65 0.12 2.65 3.42
CA VAL A 65 0.75 3.96 3.60
C VAL A 65 -0.17 4.86 4.42
N HIS A 66 0.38 5.96 4.91
CA HIS A 66 -0.38 6.98 5.62
C HIS A 66 -1.47 7.60 4.71
N ASP A 67 -2.59 8.05 5.28
CA ASP A 67 -3.68 8.63 4.48
C ASP A 67 -3.18 9.82 3.63
N ASP A 68 -2.43 10.71 4.28
CA ASP A 68 -1.83 11.91 3.66
C ASP A 68 -0.93 11.56 2.47
N ASP A 69 -0.20 10.44 2.56
CA ASP A 69 0.74 10.01 1.52
C ASP A 69 0.09 9.12 0.46
N TYR A 70 -1.13 8.63 0.70
CA TYR A 70 -1.81 7.69 -0.20
C TYR A 70 -1.93 8.19 -1.63
N THR A 71 -2.24 9.49 -1.79
CA THR A 71 -2.38 10.10 -3.11
C THR A 71 -1.03 10.20 -3.83
N ALA A 72 0.02 10.60 -3.11
CA ALA A 72 1.37 10.67 -3.65
C ALA A 72 1.89 9.27 -4.03
N ALA A 73 1.75 8.32 -3.12
CA ALA A 73 2.17 6.93 -3.30
C ALA A 73 1.46 6.27 -4.48
N THR A 74 0.14 6.45 -4.61
CA THR A 74 -0.64 5.92 -5.75
C THR A 74 -0.16 6.51 -7.08
N ARG A 75 0.19 7.80 -7.09
CA ARG A 75 0.74 8.46 -8.28
C ARG A 75 2.10 7.90 -8.65
N VAL A 76 2.99 7.72 -7.69
CA VAL A 76 4.32 7.13 -7.88
C VAL A 76 4.22 5.71 -8.45
N LEU A 77 3.33 4.87 -7.90
CA LEU A 77 3.11 3.52 -8.42
C LEU A 77 2.55 3.54 -9.85
N ARG A 78 1.63 4.45 -10.16
CA ARG A 78 1.06 4.60 -11.52
C ARG A 78 2.07 5.10 -12.54
N ASP A 79 2.93 6.04 -12.14
CA ASP A 79 3.96 6.62 -13.02
C ASP A 79 5.01 5.56 -13.43
N ASN A 80 5.25 4.60 -12.53
CA ASN A 80 6.17 3.47 -12.74
C ASN A 80 5.49 2.19 -13.26
N ASP A 81 4.24 2.28 -13.74
CA ASP A 81 3.44 1.17 -14.28
C ASP A 81 3.31 -0.04 -13.32
N ILE A 82 3.30 0.21 -12.01
CA ILE A 82 3.18 -0.85 -11.00
C ILE A 82 1.70 -1.24 -10.82
N PRO A 83 1.33 -2.52 -11.01
CA PRO A 83 -0.05 -2.97 -10.83
C PRO A 83 -0.41 -2.97 -9.33
N THR A 84 -1.28 -2.04 -8.91
CA THR A 84 -1.72 -1.92 -7.51
C THR A 84 -2.71 -3.00 -7.06
N GLY A 85 -3.37 -3.67 -8.03
CA GLY A 85 -4.39 -4.69 -7.75
C GLY A 85 -5.69 -4.13 -7.17
N LEU A 86 -5.80 -2.82 -7.00
CA LEU A 86 -6.99 -2.13 -6.50
C LEU A 86 -7.97 -1.82 -7.65
N PRO A 87 -9.30 -1.96 -7.45
CA PRO A 87 -10.29 -1.54 -8.43
C PRO A 87 -10.20 -0.03 -8.71
N LYS A 88 -10.38 0.36 -9.98
CA LYS A 88 -10.35 1.76 -10.45
C LYS A 88 -11.54 2.58 -9.96
#